data_AF-A0A6V7XZZ1-F1
#
_entry.id   AF-A0A6V7XZZ1-F1
#
_cell.length_a   1.000
_cell.length_b   1.000
_cell.length_c   1.000
_cell.angle_alpha   90.00
_cell.angle_beta   90.00
_cell.angle_gamma   90.00
#
_symmetry.space_group_name_H-M   'P 1'
#
loop_
_entity.id
_entity.type
_entity.pdbx_description
1 polymer ?
#
loop_
_entity_poly.entity_id
_entity_poly.type
_entity_poly.pdbx_seq_one_letter_code
_entity_poly.pdbx_strand_id
1 'polypeptide(L)' 'MLKLIYHGRFIHGSVTLGALHLPAGNSTVMHLVTRETLPEPNSNDNLKKSKRGRCCHCTIC' A
#
# COMPACT_ATOMS: atom_id res chain seq x y z
N MET A 1 -1.96 -17.73 -3.32
CA MET A 1 -0.92 -16.68 -3.57
C MET A 1 -0.59 -16.02 -2.25
N LEU A 2 0.68 -15.97 -1.87
CA LEU A 2 1.12 -15.40 -0.59
C LEU A 2 1.37 -13.89 -0.73
N LYS A 3 1.04 -13.12 0.31
CA LYS A 3 1.34 -11.69 0.41
C LYS A 3 2.00 -11.41 1.75
N LEU A 4 3.12 -10.72 1.71
CA LEU A 4 3.84 -10.27 2.90
C LEU A 4 3.34 -8.88 3.27
N ILE A 5 3.10 -8.63 4.55
CA ILE A 5 2.62 -7.34 5.07
C ILE A 5 3.69 -6.78 6.00
N TYR A 6 4.09 -5.53 5.74
CA TYR A 6 4.99 -4.76 6.58
C TYR A 6 4.34 -3.42 6.94
N HIS A 7 4.24 -3.11 8.24
CA HIS A 7 3.52 -1.92 8.76
C HIS A 7 2.12 -1.71 8.15
N GLY A 8 1.34 -2.79 7.96
CA GLY A 8 0.00 -2.71 7.39
C GLY A 8 -0.06 -2.48 5.88
N ARG A 9 1.09 -2.53 5.19
CA ARG A 9 1.17 -2.43 3.72
C ARG A 9 1.58 -3.76 3.12
N PHE A 10 0.91 -4.16 2.04
CA PHE A 10 1.30 -5.34 1.28
C PHE A 10 2.58 -5.06 0.50
N ILE A 11 3.56 -5.93 0.64
CA ILE A 11 4.79 -5.95 -0.15
C ILE A 11 4.55 -6.79 -1.40
N HIS A 12 4.98 -6.27 -2.56
CA HIS A 12 4.93 -6.99 -3.82
C HIS A 12 6.07 -8.02 -3.90
N GLY A 13 5.83 -9.17 -4.54
CA GLY A 13 6.81 -10.26 -4.60
C GLY A 13 8.13 -9.92 -5.31
N SER A 14 8.19 -8.80 -6.03
CA SER A 14 9.41 -8.31 -6.68
C SER A 14 10.26 -7.36 -5.82
N VAL A 15 9.77 -6.98 -4.63
CA VAL A 15 10.50 -6.07 -3.73
C VAL A 15 11.55 -6.85 -2.95
N THR A 16 12.77 -6.34 -2.91
CA THR A 16 13.88 -6.92 -2.13
C THR A 16 13.96 -6.31 -0.73
N LEU A 17 14.55 -7.03 0.22
CA LEU A 17 14.75 -6.52 1.59
C LEU A 17 15.57 -5.22 1.63
N GLY A 18 16.53 -5.05 0.72
CA GLY A 18 17.34 -3.83 0.62
C GLY A 18 16.52 -2.60 0.23
N ALA A 19 15.45 -2.76 -0.56
CA ALA A 19 14.56 -1.67 -0.94
C ALA A 19 13.64 -1.20 0.20
N LEU A 20 13.52 -1.98 1.28
CA LEU A 20 12.69 -1.65 2.45
C LEU A 20 13.42 -0.75 3.46
N HIS A 21 14.70 -0.42 3.22
CA HIS A 21 15.53 0.41 4.11
C HIS A 21 15.44 -0.03 5.59
N LEU A 22 15.41 -1.34 5.83
CA LEU A 22 15.36 -1.88 7.18
C LEU A 22 16.70 -1.64 7.89
N PRO A 23 16.69 -1.20 9.16
CA PRO A 23 17.92 -1.03 9.91
C PRO A 23 18.62 -2.39 10.07
N ALA A 24 19.89 -2.45 9.65
CA ALA A 24 20.69 -3.66 9.79
C ALA A 24 20.88 -4.02 11.27
N GLY A 25 20.79 -5.31 11.58
CA GLY A 25 20.93 -5.81 12.95
C GLY A 25 19.65 -5.79 13.80
N ASN A 26 18.53 -5.30 13.26
CA ASN A 26 17.24 -5.32 13.95
C ASN A 26 16.31 -6.41 13.41
N SER A 27 15.53 -7.00 14.31
CA SER A 27 14.44 -7.91 13.95
C SER A 27 13.22 -7.12 13.49
N THR A 28 12.71 -7.43 12.31
CA THR A 28 11.51 -6.80 11.74
C THR A 28 10.36 -7.78 11.71
N VAL A 29 9.22 -7.40 12.27
CA VAL A 29 8.00 -8.23 12.24
C VAL A 29 7.25 -8.01 10.93
N MET A 30 6.91 -9.11 10.25
CA MET A 30 6.12 -9.09 9.01
C MET A 30 5.02 -10.16 9.10
N HIS A 31 3.84 -9.87 8.55
CA HIS A 31 2.73 -10.81 8.55
C HIS A 31 2.62 -11.48 7.18
N LEU A 32 2.67 -12.80 7.14
CA LEU A 32 2.45 -13.57 5.92
C LEU A 32 0.99 -13.98 5.86
N VAL A 33 0.28 -13.59 4.79
CA VAL A 33 -1.13 -13.93 4.57
C VAL A 33 -1.33 -14.59 3.23
N THR A 34 -2.28 -15.52 3.15
CA THR A 34 -2.74 -16.11 1.89
C THR A 34 -3.89 -15.27 1.31
N ARG A 35 -4.01 -15.30 -0.02
CA ARG A 35 -4.98 -14.47 -0.76
C ARG A 35 -6.44 -14.91 -0.58
N GLU A 36 -6.71 -16.03 0.08
CA GLU A 36 -8.09 -16.42 0.43
C GLU A 36 -8.70 -15.59 1.57
N THR A 37 -7.90 -14.93 2.41
CA THR A 37 -8.37 -14.23 3.61
C THR A 37 -7.89 -12.78 3.68
N LEU A 38 -7.57 -12.16 2.54
CA LEU A 38 -7.30 -10.73 2.54
C LEU A 38 -8.60 -9.98 2.90
N PRO A 39 -8.66 -9.23 4.01
CA PRO A 39 -9.73 -8.24 4.17
C PRO A 39 -9.67 -7.32 2.95
N GLU A 40 -10.83 -6.99 2.38
CA GLU A 40 -10.91 -6.10 1.24
C GLU A 40 -10.03 -4.86 1.50
N PRO A 41 -9.24 -4.40 0.51
CA PRO A 41 -8.51 -3.17 0.67
C PRO A 41 -9.53 -2.11 1.04
N ASN A 42 -9.34 -1.46 2.19
CA ASN A 42 -10.14 -0.33 2.61
C ASN A 42 -10.05 0.68 1.46
N SER A 43 -11.08 0.67 0.61
CA SER A 43 -11.15 1.45 -0.61
C SER A 43 -11.56 2.85 -0.18
N ASN A 44 -10.67 3.53 0.53
CA ASN A 44 -10.79 4.96 0.78
C ASN A 44 -10.37 5.78 -0.45
N ASP A 45 -10.35 5.14 -1.62
CA ASP A 45 -10.39 5.77 -2.93
C ASP A 45 -11.83 5.74 -3.47
N ASN A 46 -12.75 6.31 -2.69
CA ASN A 46 -14.03 6.79 -3.21
C ASN A 46 -13.89 8.27 -3.62
N LEU A 47 -12.77 8.66 -4.23
CA LEU A 47 -12.64 9.98 -4.83
C LEU A 47 -13.28 9.97 -6.23
N LYS A 48 -14.62 10.00 -6.20
CA LYS A 48 -15.49 10.71 -7.14
C LYS A 48 -15.15 10.57 -8.63
N LYS A 49 -15.64 9.48 -9.22
CA LYS A 49 -16.06 9.50 -10.63
C LYS A 49 -17.35 10.32 -10.76
N SER A 50 -17.26 11.65 -10.92
CA SER A 50 -18.28 12.40 -11.66
C SER A 50 -17.85 13.85 -11.94
N LYS A 51 -17.93 14.21 -13.23
CA LYS A 51 -18.02 15.57 -13.79
C LYS A 51 -16.72 16.39 -13.84
N ARG A 52 -16.06 16.33 -15.00
CA ARG A 52 -15.38 17.49 -15.59
C ARG A 52 -16.41 18.62 -15.74
N GLY A 53 -16.50 19.46 -14.72
CA GLY A 53 -17.27 20.69 -14.70
C GLY A 53 -16.42 21.79 -14.08
N ARG A 54 -15.81 22.61 -14.94
CA ARG A 54 -15.27 23.96 -14.70
C ARG A 54 -14.54 24.25 -13.36
N CYS A 55 -13.25 24.49 -13.56
CA CYS A 55 -12.51 25.69 -13.19
C CYS A 55 -12.11 25.99 -11.74
N CYS A 56 -10.82 26.35 -11.68
CA CYS A 56 -10.27 27.44 -10.87
C CYS A 56 -9.98 27.11 -9.40
N HIS A 57 -8.83 26.49 -9.12
CA HIS A 57 -7.73 27.12 -8.36
C HIS A 57 -6.58 26.11 -8.17
N CYS A 58 -5.53 26.26 -8.97
CA CYS A 58 -4.23 25.66 -8.66
C CYS A 58 -3.58 26.44 -7.52
N THR A 59 -3.15 25.75 -6.47
CA THR A 59 -1.85 25.99 -5.82
C THR A 59 -1.46 24.75 -5.02
N ILE A 60 -0.41 24.09 -5.52
CA ILE A 60 0.57 23.25 -4.80
C ILE A 60 0.01 21.95 -4.19
N CYS A 61 0.40 20.83 -4.80
CA CYS A 61 1.09 19.72 -4.15
C CYS A 61 1.55 18.73 -5.23
#